data_AF-A0A558DJB3-F1
#
_entry.id   AF-A0A558DJB3-F1
#
_cell.length_a   1.000
_cell.length_b   1.000
_cell.length_c   1.000
_cell.angle_alpha   90.00
_cell.angle_beta   90.00
_cell.angle_gamma   90.00
#
_symmetry.space_group_name_H-M   'P 1'
#
loop_
_entity.id
_entity.type
_entity.pdbx_description
1 polymer ?
#
loop_
_entity_poly.entity_id
_entity_poly.type
_entity_poly.pdbx_seq_one_letter_code
_entity_poly.pdbx_strand_id
1 'polypeptide(L)'
;MTATRTVRAYRKAIEALQAAERTHNRNTDELDAAFTAKDAKSVYSLREVVRKSETALIEALDTACRAHGAYWRERLEIIRPEAIRAAAVLRAYDAIARCTGNTQPEPHRIVMLDVALVKPDALINDDAVPTEQPDSAVLDDLLGCWRR
;
A
#
# COMPACT_ATOMS: atom_id res chain seq x y z
N MET A 1 7.26 9.31 17.72
CA MET A 1 8.55 8.86 17.13
C MET A 1 8.46 7.55 16.35
N THR A 2 7.37 6.76 16.44
CA THR A 2 7.27 5.45 15.76
C THR A 2 6.74 5.50 14.33
N ALA A 3 5.84 6.43 13.98
CA ALA A 3 5.32 6.59 12.60
C ALA A 3 6.45 6.83 11.58
N THR A 4 7.50 7.57 11.97
CA THR A 4 8.69 7.79 11.14
C THR A 4 9.44 6.49 10.81
N ARG A 5 9.37 5.48 11.69
CA ARG A 5 10.02 4.18 11.50
C ARG A 5 9.29 3.34 10.46
N THR A 6 7.96 3.25 10.53
CA THR A 6 7.14 2.50 9.56
C THR A 6 7.13 3.19 8.19
N VAL A 7 7.11 4.52 8.13
CA VAL A 7 7.31 5.28 6.88
C VAL A 7 8.67 4.96 6.26
N ARG A 8 9.76 4.99 7.05
CA ARG A 8 11.11 4.67 6.55
C ARG A 8 11.20 3.21 6.07
N ALA A 9 10.59 2.28 6.79
CA ALA A 9 10.52 0.88 6.39
C ALA A 9 9.74 0.70 5.08
N TYR A 10 8.61 1.38 4.92
CA TYR A 10 7.83 1.37 3.68
C TYR A 10 8.64 1.91 2.50
N ARG A 11 9.24 3.11 2.62
CA ARG A 11 10.06 3.70 1.55
C ARG A 11 11.21 2.78 1.12
N LYS A 12 11.91 2.20 2.09
CA LYS A 12 12.97 1.22 1.82
C LYS A 12 12.45 -0.02 1.09
N ALA A 13 11.25 -0.51 1.44
CA ALA A 13 10.65 -1.66 0.78
C ALA A 13 10.25 -1.35 -0.67
N ILE A 14 9.72 -0.15 -0.93
CA ILE A 14 9.42 0.32 -2.30
C ILE A 14 10.69 0.46 -3.14
N GLU A 15 11.76 1.03 -2.60
CA GLU A 15 13.05 1.11 -3.28
C GLU A 15 13.60 -0.29 -3.64
N ALA A 16 13.44 -1.25 -2.73
CA ALA A 16 13.85 -2.64 -2.95
C ALA A 16 12.99 -3.32 -4.04
N LEU A 17 11.67 -3.09 -4.04
CA LEU A 17 10.76 -3.57 -5.08
C LEU A 17 11.17 -3.04 -6.46
N GLN A 18 11.36 -1.73 -6.60
CA GLN A 18 11.80 -1.10 -7.85
C GLN A 18 13.18 -1.60 -8.32
N ALA A 19 14.08 -1.94 -7.39
CA ALA A 19 15.37 -2.54 -7.74
C ALA A 19 15.21 -4.00 -8.23
N ALA A 20 14.32 -4.77 -7.62
CA ALA A 20 14.00 -6.13 -8.04
C ALA A 20 13.34 -6.15 -9.43
N GLU A 21 12.41 -5.23 -9.70
CA GLU A 21 11.75 -5.08 -11.01
C GLU A 21 12.76 -4.80 -12.13
N ARG A 22 13.65 -3.81 -11.92
CA ARG A 22 14.72 -3.49 -12.87
C ARG A 22 15.64 -4.69 -13.13
N THR A 23 15.94 -5.45 -12.09
CA THR A 23 16.78 -6.66 -12.20
C THR A 23 16.06 -7.76 -12.99
N HIS A 24 14.78 -7.99 -12.71
CA HIS A 24 13.99 -9.01 -13.41
C HIS A 24 13.78 -8.67 -14.90
N ASN A 25 13.47 -7.42 -15.22
CA ASN A 25 13.35 -6.96 -16.60
C ASN A 25 14.66 -7.16 -17.37
N ARG A 26 15.79 -6.72 -16.82
CA ARG A 26 17.10 -6.91 -17.46
C ARG A 26 17.41 -8.40 -17.73
N ASN A 27 17.18 -9.26 -16.74
CA ASN A 27 17.43 -10.70 -16.91
C ASN A 27 16.50 -11.32 -17.97
N THR A 28 15.26 -10.82 -18.09
CA THR A 28 14.31 -11.26 -19.11
C THR A 28 14.75 -10.79 -20.50
N ASP A 29 15.19 -9.55 -20.64
CA ASP A 29 15.75 -9.03 -21.89
C ASP A 29 16.97 -9.84 -22.36
N GLU A 30 17.85 -10.23 -21.43
CA GLU A 30 19.00 -11.10 -21.70
C GLU A 30 18.58 -12.50 -22.16
N LEU A 31 17.53 -13.06 -21.55
CA LEU A 31 16.96 -14.36 -21.95
C LEU A 31 16.34 -14.29 -23.36
N ASP A 32 15.59 -13.24 -23.67
CA ASP A 32 14.98 -13.02 -24.98
C ASP A 32 16.03 -12.80 -26.08
N ALA A 33 17.13 -12.10 -25.75
CA ALA A 33 18.29 -11.97 -26.63
C ALA A 33 18.96 -13.33 -26.91
N ALA A 34 19.10 -14.19 -25.90
CA ALA A 34 19.66 -15.53 -26.06
C ALA A 34 18.76 -16.45 -26.92
N PHE A 35 17.43 -16.35 -26.78
CA PHE A 35 16.49 -17.01 -27.68
C PHE A 35 16.65 -16.55 -29.12
N THR A 36 16.75 -15.24 -29.34
CA THR A 36 16.94 -14.64 -30.67
C THR A 36 18.25 -15.09 -31.32
N ALA A 37 19.33 -15.19 -30.52
CA ALA A 37 20.64 -15.66 -30.97
C ALA A 37 20.72 -17.18 -31.17
N LYS A 38 19.67 -17.94 -30.80
CA LYS A 38 19.62 -19.41 -30.84
C LYS A 38 20.75 -20.09 -30.05
N ASP A 39 21.23 -19.45 -28.98
CA ASP A 39 22.26 -20.00 -28.10
C ASP A 39 21.65 -20.86 -26.99
N ALA A 40 21.44 -22.14 -27.29
CA ALA A 40 20.83 -23.10 -26.38
C ALA A 40 21.58 -23.25 -25.04
N LYS A 41 22.90 -23.03 -25.02
CA LYS A 41 23.71 -23.17 -23.80
C LYS A 41 23.42 -22.03 -22.84
N SER A 42 23.38 -20.80 -23.35
CA SER A 42 23.08 -19.60 -22.55
C SER A 42 21.63 -19.57 -22.07
N VAL A 43 20.67 -20.01 -22.91
CA VAL A 43 19.25 -20.10 -22.54
C VAL A 43 19.05 -20.93 -21.27
N TYR A 44 19.70 -22.09 -21.15
CA TYR A 44 19.55 -22.95 -19.98
C TYR A 44 20.00 -22.26 -18.69
N SER A 45 21.17 -21.59 -18.71
CA SER A 45 21.66 -20.84 -17.55
C SER A 45 20.80 -19.61 -17.24
N LEU A 46 20.33 -18.89 -18.26
CA LEU A 46 19.56 -17.66 -18.10
C LEU A 46 18.16 -17.92 -17.56
N ARG A 47 17.52 -19.05 -17.91
CA ARG A 47 16.23 -19.44 -17.32
C ARG A 47 16.30 -19.54 -15.80
N GLU A 48 17.37 -20.12 -15.27
CA GLU A 48 17.56 -20.23 -13.82
C GLU A 48 17.81 -18.86 -13.17
N VAL A 49 18.50 -17.96 -13.86
CA VAL A 49 18.71 -16.58 -13.42
C VAL A 49 17.40 -15.80 -13.37
N VAL A 50 16.56 -15.90 -14.41
CA VAL A 50 15.24 -15.26 -14.46
C VAL A 50 14.30 -15.84 -13.40
N ARG A 51 14.29 -17.17 -13.20
CA ARG A 51 13.51 -17.81 -12.14
C ARG A 51 13.88 -17.29 -10.75
N LYS A 52 15.18 -17.11 -10.49
CA LYS A 52 15.67 -16.54 -9.21
C LYS A 52 15.28 -15.07 -9.05
N SER A 53 15.41 -14.25 -10.10
CA SER A 53 14.99 -12.85 -10.02
C SER A 53 13.48 -12.68 -9.90
N GLU A 54 12.67 -13.56 -10.52
CA GLU A 54 11.22 -13.61 -10.33
C GLU A 54 10.87 -13.92 -8.86
N THR A 55 11.52 -14.92 -8.27
CA THR A 55 11.30 -15.27 -6.85
C THR A 55 11.65 -14.09 -5.95
N ALA A 56 12.79 -13.43 -6.19
CA ALA A 56 13.20 -12.25 -5.44
C ALA A 56 12.23 -11.06 -5.62
N LEU A 57 11.65 -10.89 -6.80
CA LEU A 57 10.64 -9.86 -7.08
C LEU A 57 9.34 -10.13 -6.31
N ILE A 58 8.87 -11.39 -6.28
CA ILE A 58 7.69 -11.80 -5.50
C ILE A 58 7.93 -11.53 -4.00
N GLU A 59 9.11 -11.87 -3.47
CA GLU A 59 9.47 -11.60 -2.07
C GLU A 59 9.55 -10.11 -1.75
N ALA A 60 10.07 -9.30 -2.68
CA ALA A 60 10.14 -7.85 -2.53
C ALA A 60 8.73 -7.22 -2.51
N LEU A 61 7.82 -7.69 -3.37
CA LEU A 61 6.42 -7.23 -3.40
C LEU A 61 5.71 -7.56 -2.09
N ASP A 62 5.80 -8.81 -1.61
CA ASP A 62 5.22 -9.22 -0.32
C ASP A 62 5.77 -8.37 0.84
N THR A 63 7.08 -8.08 0.83
CA THR A 63 7.72 -7.21 1.82
C THR A 63 7.15 -5.77 1.78
N ALA A 64 6.96 -5.21 0.58
CA ALA A 64 6.37 -3.89 0.39
C ALA A 64 4.92 -3.83 0.89
N CYS A 65 4.09 -4.83 0.55
CA CYS A 65 2.71 -4.95 1.02
C CYS A 65 2.62 -5.06 2.54
N ARG A 66 3.49 -5.87 3.17
CA ARG A 66 3.55 -5.97 4.63
C ARG A 66 3.96 -4.67 5.29
N ALA A 67 4.94 -3.95 4.73
CA ALA A 67 5.37 -2.66 5.24
C ALA A 67 4.27 -1.59 5.13
N HIS A 68 3.53 -1.59 4.02
CA HIS A 68 2.35 -0.74 3.82
C HIS A 68 1.26 -1.01 4.86
N GLY A 69 0.87 -2.28 5.03
CA GLY A 69 -0.12 -2.68 6.03
C GLY A 69 0.32 -2.36 7.46
N ALA A 70 1.62 -2.50 7.77
CA ALA A 70 2.16 -2.13 9.07
C ALA A 70 2.07 -0.62 9.33
N TYR A 71 2.38 0.22 8.33
CA TYR A 71 2.23 1.67 8.42
C TYR A 71 0.79 2.06 8.73
N TRP A 72 -0.18 1.57 7.95
CA TRP A 72 -1.59 1.94 8.15
C TRP A 72 -2.17 1.42 9.46
N ARG A 73 -1.76 0.23 9.89
CA ARG A 73 -2.14 -0.30 11.21
C ARG A 73 -1.60 0.58 12.33
N GLU A 74 -0.34 0.99 12.26
CA GLU A 74 0.24 1.87 13.27
C GLU A 74 -0.46 3.23 13.30
N ARG A 75 -0.71 3.82 12.13
CA ARG A 75 -1.41 5.10 12.03
C ARG A 75 -2.83 5.03 12.59
N LEU A 76 -3.54 3.92 12.34
CA LEU A 76 -4.84 3.67 12.95
C LEU A 76 -4.73 3.61 14.48
N GLU A 77 -3.74 2.90 15.04
CA GLU A 77 -3.55 2.84 16.49
C GLU A 77 -3.23 4.20 17.11
N ILE A 78 -2.46 5.05 16.42
CA ILE A 78 -2.15 6.41 16.88
C ILE A 78 -3.42 7.28 16.94
N ILE A 79 -4.29 7.17 15.94
CA ILE A 79 -5.51 7.99 15.84
C ILE A 79 -6.66 7.40 16.66
N ARG A 80 -6.64 6.09 16.97
CA ARG A 80 -7.71 5.36 17.65
C ARG A 80 -8.21 6.04 18.94
N PRO A 81 -7.36 6.52 19.87
CA PRO A 81 -7.84 7.19 21.08
C PRO A 81 -8.61 8.47 20.79
N GLU A 82 -8.17 9.24 19.79
CA GLU A 82 -8.83 10.46 19.37
C GLU A 82 -10.16 10.17 18.67
N ALA A 83 -10.19 9.18 17.79
CA ALA A 83 -11.41 8.69 17.15
C ALA A 83 -12.45 8.23 18.18
N ILE A 84 -12.02 7.52 19.23
CA ILE A 84 -12.90 7.10 20.35
C ILE A 84 -13.44 8.32 21.11
N ARG A 85 -12.61 9.32 21.40
CA ARG A 85 -13.06 10.57 22.05
C ARG A 85 -14.07 11.31 21.18
N ALA A 86 -13.82 11.45 19.89
CA ALA A 86 -14.76 12.06 18.95
C ALA A 86 -16.09 11.30 18.90
N ALA A 87 -16.05 9.97 18.85
CA ALA A 87 -17.26 9.14 18.89
C ALA A 87 -18.06 9.34 20.19
N ALA A 88 -17.39 9.48 21.33
CA ALA A 88 -18.06 9.77 22.61
C ALA A 88 -18.78 11.13 22.59
N VAL A 89 -18.16 12.16 21.99
CA VAL A 89 -18.78 13.48 21.82
C VAL A 89 -20.00 13.42 20.90
N LEU A 90 -19.91 12.70 19.77
CA LEU A 90 -21.05 12.51 18.87
C LEU A 90 -22.21 11.80 19.58
N ARG A 91 -21.92 10.78 20.40
CA ARG A 91 -22.92 10.09 21.22
C ARG A 91 -23.57 11.01 22.25
N ALA A 92 -22.80 11.88 22.89
CA ALA A 92 -23.33 12.86 23.83
C ALA A 92 -24.24 13.88 23.12
N TYR A 93 -23.85 14.35 21.94
CA TYR A 93 -24.69 15.20 21.10
C TYR A 93 -26.00 14.52 20.73
N ASP A 94 -25.96 13.26 20.27
CA ASP A 94 -27.16 12.50 19.92
C ASP A 94 -28.12 12.35 21.09
N ALA A 95 -27.59 12.15 22.31
CA ALA A 95 -28.40 12.07 23.52
C ALA A 95 -29.11 13.40 23.80
N ILE A 96 -28.40 14.53 23.69
CA ILE A 96 -28.99 15.87 23.87
C ILE A 96 -30.06 16.14 22.81
N ALA A 97 -29.78 15.84 21.53
CA ALA A 97 -30.73 16.05 20.44
C ALA A 97 -32.02 15.23 20.64
N ARG A 98 -31.90 14.01 21.16
CA ARG A 98 -33.08 13.18 21.49
C ARG A 98 -33.90 13.79 22.63
N CYS A 99 -33.25 14.35 23.65
CA CYS A 99 -33.94 15.04 24.75
C CYS A 99 -34.72 16.29 24.27
N THR A 100 -34.31 16.91 23.17
CA THR A 100 -35.00 18.05 22.57
C THR A 100 -36.04 17.65 21.50
N GLY A 101 -36.33 16.35 21.36
CA GLY A 101 -37.36 15.85 20.45
C GLY A 101 -36.89 15.53 19.04
N ASN A 102 -35.58 15.53 18.78
CA ASN A 102 -35.06 15.10 17.48
C ASN A 102 -35.24 13.58 17.30
N THR A 103 -36.03 13.19 16.30
CA THR A 103 -36.37 11.79 16.00
C THR A 103 -35.47 11.16 14.92
N GLN A 104 -34.49 11.90 14.41
CA GLN A 104 -33.57 11.37 13.39
C GLN A 104 -32.73 10.21 13.96
N PRO A 105 -32.39 9.21 13.12
CA PRO A 105 -31.59 8.07 13.56
C PRO A 105 -30.15 8.47 13.95
N GLU A 106 -29.57 9.43 13.23
CA GLU A 106 -28.19 9.94 13.43
C GLU A 106 -28.18 11.48 13.46
N PRO A 107 -28.64 12.12 14.55
CA PRO A 107 -28.74 13.59 14.64
C PRO A 107 -27.42 14.30 14.33
N HIS A 108 -26.29 13.76 14.80
CA HIS A 108 -24.95 14.32 14.58
C HIS A 108 -24.55 14.42 13.11
N ARG A 109 -25.11 13.59 12.22
CA ARG A 109 -24.72 13.54 10.79
C ARG A 109 -25.02 14.84 10.06
N ILE A 110 -26.09 15.54 10.44
CA ILE A 110 -26.46 16.84 9.87
C ILE A 110 -25.38 17.88 10.20
N VAL A 111 -24.97 17.94 11.47
CA VAL A 111 -23.90 18.85 11.92
C VAL A 111 -22.56 18.50 11.26
N MET A 112 -22.26 17.21 11.08
CA MET A 112 -21.04 16.80 10.38
C MET A 112 -21.01 17.24 8.91
N LEU A 113 -22.15 17.20 8.21
CA LEU A 113 -22.26 17.71 6.84
C LEU A 113 -22.04 19.23 6.79
N ASP A 114 -22.62 19.97 7.73
CA ASP A 114 -22.43 21.42 7.82
C ASP A 114 -20.97 21.79 8.13
N VAL A 115 -20.28 21.03 8.99
CA VAL A 115 -18.86 21.25 9.31
C VAL A 115 -17.95 20.86 8.13
N ALA A 116 -18.26 19.77 7.42
CA ALA A 116 -17.47 19.32 6.26
C ALA A 116 -17.45 20.35 5.12
N LEU A 117 -18.53 21.13 4.96
CA LEU A 117 -18.59 22.26 4.02
C LEU A 117 -17.68 23.43 4.42
N VAL A 118 -17.27 23.52 5.69
CA VAL A 118 -16.51 24.64 6.24
C VAL A 118 -15.02 24.33 6.41
N LYS A 119 -14.63 23.06 6.62
CA LYS A 119 -13.22 22.63 6.75
C LYS A 119 -12.95 21.29 6.03
N PRO A 120 -12.67 21.32 4.71
CA PRO A 120 -12.38 20.12 3.93
C PRO A 120 -11.02 19.47 4.26
N ASP A 121 -10.06 20.22 4.83
CA ASP A 121 -8.64 19.83 4.85
C ASP A 121 -8.17 19.04 6.09
N ALA A 122 -9.05 18.68 7.02
CA ALA A 122 -8.64 18.07 8.29
C ALA A 122 -8.16 16.61 8.19
N LEU A 123 -8.18 16.00 7.00
CA LEU A 123 -7.85 14.58 6.78
C LEU A 123 -6.56 14.36 5.97
N ILE A 124 -5.82 15.43 5.63
CA ILE A 124 -4.69 15.32 4.71
C ILE A 124 -3.54 14.53 5.34
N ASN A 125 -3.18 13.43 4.66
CA ASN A 125 -2.12 12.52 5.02
C ASN A 125 -0.74 13.12 4.63
N ASP A 126 -0.09 13.82 5.56
CA ASP A 126 1.20 14.50 5.33
C ASP A 126 2.40 13.56 5.05
N ASP A 127 2.29 12.25 5.32
CA ASP A 127 3.45 11.35 5.26
C ASP A 127 3.80 10.84 3.85
N ALA A 128 3.00 11.22 2.84
CA ALA A 128 3.13 10.81 1.44
C ALA A 128 3.11 9.28 1.21
N VAL A 129 2.55 8.49 2.13
CA VAL A 129 2.31 7.06 1.92
C VAL A 129 0.98 6.88 1.18
N PRO A 130 0.96 6.23 0.00
CA PRO A 130 -0.27 5.97 -0.74
C PRO A 130 -1.29 5.15 0.05
N THR A 131 -2.57 5.43 -0.18
CA THR A 131 -3.68 4.64 0.38
C THR A 131 -3.77 3.26 -0.26
N GLU A 132 -3.46 3.17 -1.54
CA GLU A 132 -3.43 1.93 -2.31
C GLU A 132 -2.22 1.08 -1.94
N GLN A 133 -2.38 -0.24 -1.97
CA GLN A 133 -1.29 -1.18 -1.73
C GLN A 133 -0.29 -1.16 -2.90
N PRO A 134 0.99 -1.47 -2.65
CA PRO A 134 1.96 -1.65 -3.71
C PRO A 134 1.56 -2.80 -4.64
N ASP A 135 1.82 -2.61 -5.93
CA ASP A 135 1.64 -3.60 -6.99
C ASP A 135 2.94 -3.76 -7.80
N SER A 136 2.93 -4.67 -8.79
CA SER A 136 4.04 -4.84 -9.72
C SER A 136 3.52 -5.28 -11.09
N ALA A 137 3.42 -4.33 -12.01
CA ALA A 137 3.04 -4.61 -13.40
C ALA A 137 4.01 -5.61 -14.08
N VAL A 138 5.28 -5.62 -13.66
CA VAL A 138 6.29 -6.56 -14.15
C VAL A 138 5.89 -8.02 -13.87
N LEU A 139 5.36 -8.30 -12.67
CA LEU A 139 4.86 -9.64 -12.37
C LEU A 139 3.59 -9.94 -13.14
N ASP A 140 2.68 -8.98 -13.31
CA ASP A 140 1.46 -9.18 -14.08
C ASP A 140 1.76 -9.57 -15.55
N ASP A 141 2.79 -8.95 -16.15
CA ASP A 141 3.16 -9.15 -17.55
C ASP A 141 4.10 -10.34 -17.79
N LEU A 142 5.05 -10.60 -16.89
CA LEU A 142 6.19 -11.50 -17.12
C LEU A 142 6.21 -12.75 -16.25
N LEU A 143 5.22 -12.97 -15.38
CA LEU A 143 5.19 -14.15 -14.53
C LEU A 143 5.33 -15.46 -15.33
N GLY A 144 6.35 -16.25 -14.99
CA GLY A 144 6.66 -17.52 -15.61
C GLY A 144 7.26 -17.41 -17.02
N CYS A 145 7.70 -16.23 -17.47
CA CYS A 145 8.26 -16.00 -18.81
C CYS A 145 9.41 -16.97 -19.14
N TRP A 146 10.20 -17.36 -18.14
CA TRP A 146 11.34 -18.28 -18.24
C TRP A 146 10.97 -19.72 -18.60
N ARG A 147 9.68 -20.09 -18.57
CA ARG A 147 9.20 -21.43 -18.93
C ARG A 147 8.99 -21.64 -20.43
N ARG A 148 8.96 -20.55 -21.21
CA ARG A 148 8.88 -20.57 -22.67
C ARG A 148 10.13 -21.23 -23.22
#